data_AF-A0A927QTM8-F1
#
_entry.id   AF-A0A927QTM8-F1
#
_cell.length_a   1.000
_cell.length_b   1.000
_cell.length_c   1.000
_cell.angle_alpha   90.00
_cell.angle_beta   90.00
_cell.angle_gamma   90.00
#
_symmetry.space_group_name_H-M   'P 1'
#
loop_
_entity.id
_entity.type
_entity.pdbx_description
1 polymer ?
#
loop_
_entity_poly.entity_id
_entity_poly.type
_entity_poly.pdbx_seq_one_letter_code
_entity_poly.pdbx_strand_id
1 'polypeptide(L)'
;MLFTPGDRYVIINAGDFGISDSANQAIMEMFHSGAITSASIMMTGERARAAAAFCRRHPSVRVGIIRQTIEQQHLRLISWKDIRDGRRFGE
;
A
#
# COMPACT_ATOMS: atom_id res chain seq x y z
N MET A 1 11.85 15.93 -4.89
CA MET A 1 12.34 15.92 -3.49
C MET A 1 13.70 16.58 -3.48
N LEU A 2 13.86 17.69 -2.75
CA LEU A 2 15.13 18.39 -2.58
C LEU A 2 15.76 17.83 -1.31
N PHE A 3 16.61 16.82 -1.46
CA PHE A 3 17.37 16.25 -0.36
C PHE A 3 18.80 16.77 -0.45
N THR A 4 19.38 17.19 0.68
CA THR A 4 20.74 17.70 0.71
C THR A 4 21.72 16.65 1.21
N PRO A 5 23.01 16.72 0.83
CA PRO A 5 24.04 15.85 1.39
C PRO A 5 24.13 16.00 2.91
N GLY A 6 23.91 14.91 3.65
CA GLY A 6 23.98 14.87 5.12
C GLY A 6 22.63 14.69 5.82
N ASP A 7 21.52 14.92 5.12
CA ASP A 7 20.20 14.65 5.66
C ASP A 7 19.96 13.16 5.88
N ARG A 8 19.20 12.81 6.93
CA ARG A 8 18.74 11.45 7.20
C ARG A 8 17.23 11.37 7.02
N TYR A 9 16.79 10.38 6.25
CA TYR A 9 15.38 10.18 5.93
C TYR A 9 14.94 8.78 6.35
N VAL A 10 13.69 8.67 6.79
CA VAL A 10 13.05 7.40 7.12
C VAL A 10 11.68 7.34 6.48
N ILE A 11 11.37 6.20 5.87
CA ILE A 11 10.02 5.87 5.44
C ILE A 11 9.48 4.87 6.44
N ILE A 12 8.45 5.29 7.19
CA ILE A 12 7.71 4.41 8.10
C ILE A 12 6.41 4.02 7.38
N ASN A 13 6.30 2.73 7.05
CA ASN A 13 5.19 2.16 6.31
C ASN A 13 4.51 1.03 7.09
N ALA A 14 3.18 1.11 7.26
CA ALA A 14 2.40 0.01 7.84
C ALA A 14 1.97 -1.02 6.76
N GLY A 15 2.27 -2.30 6.96
CA GLY A 15 2.11 -3.35 5.93
C GLY A 15 0.76 -4.08 5.91
N ASP A 16 0.04 -4.09 7.03
CA ASP A 16 -1.08 -5.02 7.27
C ASP A 16 -2.46 -4.39 7.01
N PHE A 17 -2.51 -3.32 6.21
CA PHE A 17 -3.78 -2.61 5.99
C PHE A 17 -4.74 -3.49 5.20
N GLY A 18 -5.95 -3.69 5.72
CA GLY A 18 -6.96 -4.55 5.12
C GLY A 18 -7.01 -5.99 5.63
N ILE A 19 -6.13 -6.41 6.54
CA ILE A 19 -6.19 -7.78 7.10
C ILE A 19 -7.43 -7.96 7.99
N SER A 20 -7.63 -7.06 8.95
CA SER A 20 -8.69 -7.14 9.96
C SER A 20 -9.20 -5.74 10.33
N ASP A 21 -10.32 -5.67 11.07
CA ASP A 21 -10.83 -4.39 11.57
C ASP A 21 -9.85 -3.76 12.56
N SER A 22 -9.21 -4.56 13.42
CA SER A 22 -8.22 -4.08 14.40
C SER A 22 -6.96 -3.51 13.73
N ALA A 23 -6.43 -4.19 12.72
CA ALA A 23 -5.28 -3.70 11.94
C ALA A 23 -5.64 -2.42 11.20
N ASN A 24 -6.84 -2.38 10.60
CA ASN A 24 -7.35 -1.18 9.95
C ASN A 24 -7.44 0.01 10.90
N GLN A 25 -8.05 -0.18 12.07
CA GLN A 25 -8.20 0.86 13.06
C GLN A 25 -6.85 1.41 13.53
N ALA A 26 -5.91 0.52 13.89
CA ALA A 26 -4.57 0.93 14.32
C ALA A 26 -3.85 1.74 13.23
N ILE A 27 -3.95 1.33 11.96
CA ILE A 27 -3.31 2.04 10.85
C ILE A 27 -3.97 3.41 10.60
N MET A 28 -5.31 3.50 10.69
CA MET A 28 -6.01 4.77 10.59
C MET A 28 -5.60 5.74 11.72
N GLU A 29 -5.47 5.26 12.95
CA GLU A 29 -4.99 6.04 14.10
C GLU A 29 -3.52 6.47 13.93
N MET A 30 -2.68 5.59 13.38
CA MET A 30 -1.29 5.93 13.05
C MET A 30 -1.18 7.01 11.96
N PHE A 31 -2.07 6.99 10.96
CA PHE A 31 -2.18 8.10 10.00
C PHE A 31 -2.64 9.39 10.66
N HIS A 32 -3.65 9.31 11.54
CA HIS A 32 -4.21 10.47 12.23
C HIS A 32 -3.19 11.15 13.15
N SER A 33 -2.40 10.36 13.89
CA SER A 33 -1.34 10.85 14.77
C SER A 33 -0.06 11.28 14.03
N GLY A 34 0.05 11.00 12.74
CA GLY A 34 1.26 11.25 11.95
C GLY A 34 2.43 10.30 12.25
N ALA A 35 2.19 9.20 12.98
CA ALA A 35 3.19 8.20 13.30
C ALA A 35 3.71 7.45 12.06
N ILE A 36 2.89 7.34 11.01
CA ILE A 36 3.27 6.80 9.72
C ILE A 36 2.99 7.81 8.61
N THR A 37 3.75 7.71 7.53
CA THR A 37 3.51 8.55 6.34
C THR A 37 3.01 7.74 5.14
N SER A 38 3.08 6.42 5.22
CA SER A 38 2.49 5.52 4.22
C SER A 38 1.98 4.21 4.82
N ALA A 39 1.14 3.51 4.07
CA ALA A 39 0.73 2.15 4.36
C ALA A 39 0.62 1.33 3.08
N SER A 40 0.42 0.02 3.21
CA SER A 40 0.19 -0.89 2.09
C SER A 40 -1.05 -1.73 2.34
N ILE A 41 -1.97 -1.77 1.38
CA ILE A 41 -3.16 -2.61 1.47
C ILE A 41 -2.83 -4.03 1.01
N MET A 42 -3.18 -5.00 1.86
CA MET A 42 -3.35 -6.40 1.54
C MET A 42 -4.69 -6.60 0.87
N MET A 43 -4.72 -6.58 -0.47
CA MET A 43 -5.98 -6.65 -1.25
C MET A 43 -6.73 -7.97 -1.09
N THR A 44 -6.04 -9.03 -0.67
CA THR A 44 -6.58 -10.35 -0.31
C THR A 44 -7.16 -10.40 1.10
N GLY A 45 -6.90 -9.40 1.94
CA GLY A 45 -7.39 -9.36 3.32
C GLY A 45 -8.90 -9.18 3.39
N GLU A 46 -9.53 -9.78 4.41
CA GLU A 46 -10.99 -9.74 4.61
C GLU A 46 -11.54 -8.30 4.65
N ARG A 47 -10.72 -7.37 5.16
CA ARG A 47 -11.09 -5.96 5.37
C ARG A 47 -10.43 -5.01 4.38
N ALA A 48 -9.92 -5.50 3.25
CA ALA A 48 -9.31 -4.70 2.20
C ALA A 48 -10.26 -3.63 1.63
N ARG A 49 -11.55 -3.96 1.47
CA ARG A 49 -12.56 -3.00 0.98
C ARG A 49 -12.75 -1.83 1.94
N ALA A 50 -12.73 -2.08 3.25
CA ALA A 50 -12.85 -1.03 4.25
C ALA A 50 -11.62 -0.10 4.24
N ALA A 51 -10.42 -0.68 4.13
CA ALA A 51 -9.17 0.06 3.97
C ALA A 51 -9.17 0.94 2.70
N ALA A 52 -9.61 0.40 1.57
CA ALA A 52 -9.73 1.14 0.32
C ALA A 52 -10.76 2.28 0.42
N ALA A 53 -11.91 2.04 1.09
CA ALA A 53 -12.90 3.07 1.33
C ALA A 53 -12.38 4.22 2.20
N PHE A 54 -11.53 3.92 3.20
CA PHE A 54 -10.82 4.93 3.98
C PHE A 54 -9.89 5.77 3.10
N CYS A 55 -9.08 5.13 2.23
CA CYS A 55 -8.18 5.84 1.31
C CYS A 55 -8.94 6.79 0.39
N ARG A 56 -10.09 6.35 -0.14
CA ARG A 56 -10.95 7.20 -0.98
C ARG A 56 -11.47 8.44 -0.26
N ARG A 57 -11.75 8.34 1.05
CA ARG A 57 -12.19 9.48 1.88
C ARG A 57 -11.05 10.40 2.30
N HIS A 58 -9.81 9.91 2.29
CA HIS A 58 -8.62 10.64 2.74
C HIS A 58 -7.56 10.67 1.64
N PRO A 59 -7.74 11.45 0.57
CA PRO A 59 -6.83 11.46 -0.58
C PRO A 59 -5.40 11.91 -0.26
N SER A 60 -5.17 12.51 0.92
CA SER A 60 -3.84 12.88 1.42
C SER A 60 -3.00 11.71 1.94
N VAL A 61 -3.62 10.56 2.26
CA VAL A 61 -2.89 9.39 2.75
C VAL A 61 -2.19 8.67 1.59
N ARG A 62 -0.93 8.32 1.79
CA ARG A 62 -0.12 7.62 0.78
C ARG A 62 -0.22 6.12 1.00
N VAL A 63 -1.02 5.43 0.20
CA VAL A 63 -1.26 4.00 0.37
C VAL A 63 -0.91 3.24 -0.90
N GLY A 64 0.03 2.31 -0.78
CA GLY A 64 0.38 1.35 -1.82
C GLY A 64 -0.43 0.07 -1.74
N ILE A 65 -0.21 -0.83 -2.69
CA ILE A 65 -0.75 -2.20 -2.67
C ILE A 65 0.42 -3.14 -2.40
N ILE A 66 0.29 -4.02 -1.42
CA ILE A 66 1.32 -5.04 -1.20
C ILE A 66 1.11 -6.19 -2.19
N ARG A 67 2.21 -6.65 -2.78
CA ARG A 67 2.21 -7.83 -3.65
C ARG A 67 2.27 -9.07 -2.77
N GLN A 68 1.11 -9.65 -2.44
CA GLN A 68 1.08 -11.06 -2.06
C GLN A 68 1.05 -11.93 -3.32
N THR A 69 1.74 -13.06 -3.29
CA THR A 69 1.71 -14.05 -4.37
C THR A 69 0.28 -14.55 -4.53
N ILE A 70 -0.36 -14.13 -5.61
CA ILE A 70 -1.72 -14.53 -5.99
C ILE A 70 -1.63 -15.93 -6.64
N GLU A 71 -1.19 -16.94 -5.89
CA GLU A 71 -1.33 -18.33 -6.35
C GLU A 71 -2.79 -18.77 -6.35
N GLN A 72 -3.65 -18.14 -5.54
CA GLN A 72 -5.03 -18.60 -5.33
C GLN A 72 -6.12 -17.90 -6.15
N GLN A 73 -5.84 -16.79 -6.85
CA GLN A 73 -6.90 -16.02 -7.54
C GLN A 73 -6.70 -15.73 -9.03
N HIS A 74 -5.73 -16.36 -9.70
CA HIS A 74 -5.49 -16.18 -11.15
C HIS A 74 -5.29 -14.72 -11.61
N LEU A 75 -5.00 -13.77 -10.71
CA LEU A 75 -4.76 -12.38 -11.07
C LEU A 75 -3.27 -12.19 -11.36
N ARG A 76 -2.94 -11.83 -12.61
CA ARG A 76 -1.59 -11.41 -12.99
C ARG A 76 -1.37 -9.95 -12.61
N LEU A 77 -0.64 -9.72 -11.53
CA LEU A 77 -0.17 -8.38 -11.15
C LEU A 77 0.93 -7.91 -12.12
N ILE A 78 0.73 -6.73 -12.70
CA ILE A 78 1.73 -6.03 -13.51
C ILE A 78 2.78 -5.47 -12.54
N SER A 79 4.00 -5.97 -12.61
CA SER A 79 5.09 -5.46 -11.78
C SER A 79 5.73 -4.22 -12.40
N TRP A 80 6.43 -3.43 -11.58
CA TRP A 80 7.24 -2.32 -12.10
C TRP A 80 8.26 -2.81 -13.13
N LYS A 81 8.81 -4.02 -12.94
CA LYS A 81 9.72 -4.65 -13.90
C LYS A 81 9.04 -4.90 -15.27
N ASP A 82 7.78 -5.33 -15.28
CA ASP A 82 7.03 -5.52 -16.53
C ASP A 82 6.84 -4.19 -17.28
N ILE A 83 6.58 -3.11 -16.53
CA ILE A 83 6.46 -1.74 -17.08
C ILE A 83 7.80 -1.24 -17.61
N ARG A 84 8.89 -1.41 -16.85
CA ARG A 84 10.25 -1.02 -17.26
C ARG A 84 10.69 -1.71 -18.53
N ASP A 85 10.50 -3.03 -18.55
CA ASP A 85 11.04 -3.91 -19.58
C ASP A 85 10.11 -3.93 -20.81
N GLY A 86 9.06 -3.10 -20.83
CA GLY A 86 8.20 -2.89 -21.99
C GLY A 86 7.40 -4.12 -22.44
N ARG A 87 7.14 -5.08 -21.54
CA ARG A 87 6.37 -6.28 -21.90
C ARG A 87 4.94 -5.88 -22.24
N ARG A 88 4.58 -5.96 -23.53
CA ARG A 88 3.20 -5.73 -24.00
C ARG A 88 2.25 -6.83 -23.50
N PHE A 89 1.03 -6.42 -23.20
CA PHE A 89 -0.01 -7.22 -22.58
C PHE A 89 -0.81 -8.00 -23.65
N GLY A 90 -0.99 -9.31 -23.45
CA GLY A 90 -1.93 -10.15 -24.23
C GLY A 90 -1.34 -10.82 -25.47
N GLU A 91 -0.89 -12.07 -25.30
CA GLU A 91 -1.13 -13.17 -26.24
C GLU A 91 -1.94 -14.24 -25.49
#